data_AF-G7CFA7-F1
#
_entry.id   AF-G7CFA7-F1
#
_cell.length_a   1.000
_cell.length_b   1.000
_cell.length_c   1.000
_cell.angle_alpha   90.00
_cell.angle_beta   90.00
_cell.angle_gamma   90.00
#
_symmetry.space_group_name_H-M   'P 1'
#
loop_
_entity.id
_entity.type
_entity.pdbx_description
1 polymer ?
#
loop_
_entity_poly.entity_id
_entity_poly.type
_entity_poly.pdbx_seq_one_letter_code
_entity_poly.pdbx_strand_id
1 'polypeptide(L)' 'MSLYDYQVSQQISEGDPPFYALIMAAMRKADTFNMAKLQRAFPAVYAEVSARYNAPGGMLPGEGGDQ' A
#
# COMPACT_ATOMS: atom_id res chain seq x y z
N MET A 1 4.51 18.07 1.60
CA MET A 1 5.22 17.78 2.87
C MET A 1 5.21 19.02 3.71
N SER A 2 4.54 18.94 4.84
CA SER A 2 4.40 19.96 5.88
C SER A 2 4.88 19.43 7.24
N LEU A 3 4.99 20.30 8.24
CA LEU A 3 5.25 19.88 9.62
C LEU A 3 4.19 18.89 10.12
N TYR A 4 2.93 19.09 9.72
CA TYR A 4 1.84 18.18 10.04
C TYR A 4 2.06 16.78 9.45
N ASP A 5 2.43 16.69 8.17
CA ASP A 5 2.71 15.39 7.53
C ASP A 5 3.84 14.64 8.26
N TYR A 6 4.85 15.36 8.74
CA TYR A 6 5.97 14.78 9.50
C TYR A 6 5.52 14.28 10.88
N GLN A 7 4.74 15.07 11.63
CA GLN A 7 4.21 14.63 12.93
C GLN A 7 3.31 13.41 12.80
N VAL A 8 2.45 13.39 11.78
CA VAL A 8 1.64 12.21 11.47
C VAL A 8 2.52 11.01 11.10
N SER A 9 3.62 11.22 10.37
CA SER A 9 4.55 10.12 10.06
C SER A 9 5.20 9.50 11.31
N GLN A 10 5.46 10.31 12.35
CA GLN A 10 5.98 9.82 13.62
C GLN A 10 4.95 8.93 14.31
N GLN A 11 3.70 9.38 14.38
CA GLN A 11 2.58 8.61 14.94
C GLN A 11 2.35 7.28 14.20
N ILE A 12 2.45 7.30 12.87
CA ILE A 12 2.36 6.07 12.06
C ILE A 12 3.51 5.11 12.40
N SER A 13 4.72 5.63 12.56
CA SER A 13 5.90 4.83 12.89
C SER A 13 5.83 4.21 14.29
N GLU A 14 5.19 4.87 15.24
CA GLU A 14 4.99 4.35 16.61
C GLU A 14 4.14 3.08 16.63
N GLY A 15 3.24 2.90 15.65
CA GLY A 15 2.44 1.68 15.50
C GLY A 15 3.20 0.47 14.95
N ASP A 16 4.50 0.62 14.66
CA ASP A 16 5.38 -0.37 14.02
C ASP A 16 4.74 -1.14 12.84
N PRO A 17 4.10 -0.44 11.88
CA PRO A 17 3.47 -1.10 10.75
C PRO A 17 4.55 -1.73 9.85
N PRO A 18 4.26 -2.89 9.22
CA PRO A 18 5.17 -3.46 8.24
C PRO A 18 5.49 -2.45 7.14
N PHE A 19 6.77 -2.35 6.76
CA PHE A 19 7.21 -1.39 5.75
C PHE A 19 6.38 -1.46 4.45
N TYR A 20 6.12 -2.67 3.95
CA TYR A 20 5.31 -2.84 2.75
C TYR A 20 3.85 -2.40 2.94
N ALA A 21 3.29 -2.49 4.15
CA ALA A 21 1.96 -1.95 4.42
C ALA A 21 1.91 -0.43 4.23
N LEU A 22 2.98 0.29 4.60
CA LEU A 22 3.10 1.74 4.36
C LEU A 22 3.14 2.07 2.87
N ILE A 23 3.90 1.31 2.08
CA ILE A 23 3.98 1.50 0.63
C ILE A 23 2.63 1.19 -0.03
N MET A 24 1.97 0.11 0.39
CA MET A 24 0.64 -0.24 -0.10
C MET A 24 -0.42 0.80 0.28
N ALA A 25 -0.32 1.40 1.47
CA ALA A 25 -1.20 2.51 1.88
C ALA A 25 -0.92 3.78 1.07
N ALA A 26 0.35 4.09 0.81
CA ALA A 26 0.75 5.20 -0.05
C ALA A 26 0.19 5.02 -1.48
N MET A 27 0.29 3.82 -2.06
CA MET A 27 -0.29 3.50 -3.36
C MET A 27 -1.81 3.71 -3.38
N ARG A 28 -2.55 3.30 -2.33
CA ARG A 28 -4.00 3.53 -2.26
C ARG A 28 -4.38 5.03 -2.21
N LYS A 29 -3.53 5.87 -1.64
CA LYS A 29 -3.76 7.32 -1.52
C LYS A 29 -3.22 8.13 -2.72
N ALA A 30 -2.32 7.56 -3.50
CA ALA A 30 -1.59 8.27 -4.54
C ALA A 30 -2.50 8.72 -5.70
N ASP A 31 -2.27 9.93 -6.19
CA ASP A 31 -2.73 10.35 -7.51
C ASP A 31 -1.96 9.62 -8.63
N THR A 32 -2.35 9.86 -9.90
CA THR A 32 -1.73 9.24 -11.07
C THR A 32 -0.21 9.44 -11.15
N PHE A 33 0.31 10.62 -10.78
CA PHE A 33 1.73 10.93 -10.88
C PHE A 33 2.53 10.25 -9.77
N ASN A 34 2.03 10.28 -8.54
CA ASN A 34 2.66 9.61 -7.41
C ASN A 34 2.54 8.09 -7.53
N MET A 35 1.45 7.59 -8.09
CA MET A 35 1.30 6.16 -8.42
C MET A 35 2.36 5.71 -9.43
N ALA A 36 2.60 6.47 -10.50
CA ALA A 36 3.63 6.12 -11.47
C ALA A 36 5.05 6.06 -10.85
N LYS A 37 5.36 6.98 -9.93
CA LYS A 37 6.63 6.94 -9.17
C LYS A 37 6.72 5.71 -8.28
N LEU A 38 5.66 5.40 -7.54
CA LEU A 38 5.60 4.26 -6.63
C LEU A 38 5.67 2.94 -7.39
N GLN A 39 4.97 2.80 -8.52
CA GLN A 39 5.02 1.64 -9.40
C GLN A 39 6.44 1.41 -9.93
N ARG A 40 7.15 2.47 -10.33
CA ARG A 40 8.54 2.35 -10.80
C ARG A 40 9.50 1.89 -9.70
N ALA A 41 9.28 2.34 -8.46
CA ALA A 41 10.15 2.01 -7.34
C ALA A 41 9.83 0.63 -6.70
N PHE A 42 8.55 0.23 -6.68
CA PHE A 42 8.07 -0.98 -6.03
C PHE A 42 7.12 -1.76 -6.95
N PRO A 43 7.60 -2.26 -8.12
CA PRO A 43 6.73 -2.88 -9.12
C PRO A 43 6.01 -4.14 -8.60
N ALA A 44 6.66 -4.94 -7.75
CA ALA A 44 6.04 -6.12 -7.13
C ALA A 44 4.90 -5.74 -6.17
N VAL A 45 5.07 -4.67 -5.38
CA VAL A 45 4.02 -4.17 -4.48
C VAL A 45 2.84 -3.61 -5.27
N TYR A 46 3.10 -2.95 -6.39
CA TYR A 46 2.05 -2.47 -7.28
C TYR A 46 1.23 -3.63 -7.86
N ALA A 47 1.89 -4.69 -8.33
CA ALA A 47 1.20 -5.89 -8.83
C ALA A 47 0.30 -6.49 -7.76
N GLU A 48 0.81 -6.61 -6.52
CA GLU A 48 0.05 -7.09 -5.36
C GLU A 48 -1.17 -6.21 -5.05
N VAL A 49 -0.98 -4.90 -4.92
CA VAL A 49 -2.07 -3.94 -4.64
C VAL A 49 -3.11 -3.97 -5.75
N SER A 50 -2.69 -4.00 -7.01
CA SER A 50 -3.58 -4.04 -8.17
C SER A 50 -4.41 -5.33 -8.20
N ALA A 51 -3.77 -6.48 -7.95
CA ALA A 51 -4.46 -7.77 -7.89
C ALA A 51 -5.48 -7.79 -6.74
N ARG A 52 -5.10 -7.33 -5.54
CA ARG A 52 -5.97 -7.31 -4.36
C ARG A 52 -7.09 -6.28 -4.45
N TYR A 53 -6.86 -5.11 -5.04
CA TYR A 53 -7.87 -4.05 -5.14
C TYR A 53 -9.10 -4.48 -5.95
N ASN A 54 -8.88 -5.36 -6.94
CA ASN A 54 -9.94 -5.89 -7.79
C ASN A 54 -10.52 -7.22 -7.27
N ALA A 55 -9.96 -7.80 -6.21
CA ALA A 55 -10.38 -9.08 -5.69
C ALA A 55 -11.41 -8.94 -4.55
N PRO A 56 -12.44 -9.81 -4.48
CA PRO A 56 -13.39 -9.83 -3.38
C PRO A 56 -12.68 -9.97 -2.03
N GLY A 57 -12.86 -9.01 -1.12
CA GLY A 57 -12.20 -9.00 0.18
C GLY A 57 -10.67 -8.88 0.14
N GLY A 58 -10.08 -8.59 -1.03
CA GLY A 58 -8.63 -8.53 -1.20
C GLY A 58 -7.91 -9.88 -1.18
N MET A 59 -8.63 -10.99 -1.32
CA MET A 59 -8.06 -12.35 -1.36
C MET A 59 -7.65 -12.73 -2.78
N LEU A 60 -6.40 -13.16 -2.96
CA LEU A 60 -5.92 -13.68 -4.23
C LEU A 60 -6.39 -15.13 -4.46
N PRO A 61 -6.40 -15.62 -5.71
CA PRO A 61 -6.72 -17.01 -6.00
C PRO A 61 -5.83 -17.96 -5.20
N GLY A 62 -6.45 -18.86 -4.42
CA GLY A 62 -5.75 -19.82 -3.56
C GLY A 62 -5.56 -19.37 -2.09
N GLU A 63 -5.89 -18.12 -1.73
CA GLU A 63 -5.86 -17.64 -0.33
C GLU A 63 -7.18 -17.87 0.43
N GLY A 64 -8.29 -18.06 -0.30
CA GLY A 64 -9.55 -18.55 0.25
C GLY A 64 -9.66 -20.05 -0.01
N GLY A 65 -9.15 -20.87 0.91
CA GLY A 65 -9.31 -22.31 0.79
C GLY A 65 -10.78 -22.70 0.80
N ASP A 66 -11.12 -23.73 0.01
CA ASP A 66 -12.20 -24.65 0.35
C ASP A 66 -12.04 -25.06 1.82
N GLN A 67 -12.91 -24.54 2.69
CA GLN A 67 -13.26 -25.09 4.00
C GLN A 67 -14.76 -24.89 4.22
#